data_AF-A0A8K0LXP5-F1
#
_entry.id   AF-A0A8K0LXP5-F1
#
_cell.length_a   1.000
_cell.length_b   1.000
_cell.length_c   1.000
_cell.angle_alpha   90.00
_cell.angle_beta   90.00
_cell.angle_gamma   90.00
#
_symmetry.space_group_name_H-M   'P 1'
#
loop_
_entity.id
_entity.type
_entity.pdbx_description
1 polymer ?
#
loop_
_entity_poly.entity_id
_entity_poly.type
_entity_poly.pdbx_seq_one_letter_code
_entity_poly.pdbx_strand_id
1 'polypeptide(L)'
;MAEVAARRHPPPIDPEYEPDVAITILPSNAPVGKILAILERDGGVILENFVDAEELKNIDKEIEESTKEGDDQPHTGFPQIPTETRVVSGLVGRSKTVAGICEGSLLTSLREEILTDHFSITREQFTDQYRIDPLLSISMCFRIGTGAPRQALHRDDAVHGINHNVPFDLKKSSQFACLITGCRTTRENGATMFVPGSHKWDESRQPRVDEVCFAEMEAGSALIFMGSAFHGGGHNSVPNSLRVVHGLFFVRGTLRQEENQFLAISHKKVLHMSPKMQSLLGYKKPGSALGLVDNRDPCSDLKGVFQRLNE
;
A
#
# COMPACT_ATOMS: atom_id res chain seq x y z
N MET A 1 20.03 -0.06 -23.41
CA MET A 1 19.18 0.46 -22.32
C MET A 1 18.56 1.73 -22.85
N ALA A 2 17.25 1.74 -23.10
CA ALA A 2 16.59 2.94 -23.57
C ALA A 2 16.69 4.03 -22.49
N GLU A 3 17.17 5.21 -22.88
CA GLU A 3 17.11 6.43 -22.10
C GLU A 3 15.67 6.57 -21.57
N VAL A 4 15.49 6.45 -20.26
CA VAL A 4 14.21 6.78 -19.63
C VAL A 4 14.08 8.28 -19.77
N ALA A 5 13.37 8.73 -20.82
CA ALA A 5 13.04 10.13 -20.99
C ALA A 5 12.51 10.67 -19.66
N ALA A 6 13.11 11.76 -19.15
CA ALA A 6 12.70 12.40 -17.91
C ALA A 6 11.18 12.58 -17.94
N ARG A 7 10.46 11.77 -17.14
CA ARG A 7 9.00 11.77 -17.16
C ARG A 7 8.56 13.15 -16.68
N ARG A 8 7.85 13.87 -17.55
CA ARG A 8 7.37 15.22 -17.27
C ARG A 8 6.34 15.15 -16.15
N HIS A 9 6.66 15.72 -14.99
CA HIS A 9 5.65 15.96 -13.98
C HIS A 9 4.61 16.95 -14.52
N PRO A 10 3.31 16.68 -14.35
CA PRO A 10 2.28 17.64 -14.73
C PRO A 10 2.41 18.95 -13.94
N PRO A 11 1.92 20.08 -14.47
CA PRO A 11 1.87 21.34 -13.73
C PRO A 11 0.98 21.20 -12.48
N PRO A 12 1.22 21.99 -11.41
CA PRO A 12 0.33 22.03 -10.25
C PRO A 12 -1.13 22.27 -10.64
N ILE A 13 -2.06 21.73 -9.85
CA ILE A 13 -3.48 22.07 -9.98
C ILE A 13 -3.67 23.51 -9.51
N ASP A 14 -4.45 24.29 -10.25
CA ASP A 14 -4.74 25.70 -9.97
C ASP A 14 -5.14 25.91 -8.49
N PRO A 15 -4.42 26.71 -7.69
CA PRO A 15 -4.75 26.97 -6.29
C PRO A 15 -6.20 27.42 -6.04
N GLU A 16 -6.85 28.04 -7.03
CA GLU A 16 -8.25 28.50 -6.94
C GLU A 16 -9.27 27.37 -7.18
N TYR A 17 -8.85 26.20 -7.67
CA TYR A 17 -9.75 25.06 -7.87
C TYR A 17 -10.35 24.57 -6.55
N GLU A 18 -11.67 24.52 -6.45
CA GLU A 18 -12.39 23.93 -5.32
C GLU A 18 -12.99 22.58 -5.74
N PRO A 19 -12.65 21.46 -5.08
CA PRO A 19 -13.24 20.16 -5.41
C PRO A 19 -14.75 20.12 -5.14
N ASP A 20 -15.53 19.70 -6.14
CA ASP A 20 -16.97 19.42 -5.98
C ASP A 20 -17.25 18.06 -5.30
N VAL A 21 -16.21 17.27 -5.09
CA VAL A 21 -16.26 15.94 -4.47
C VAL A 21 -15.26 15.84 -3.33
N ALA A 22 -15.53 14.94 -2.38
CA ALA A 22 -14.66 14.69 -1.23
C ALA A 22 -14.57 13.20 -0.92
N ILE A 23 -13.48 12.80 -0.25
CA ILE A 23 -13.34 11.44 0.27
C ILE A 23 -14.20 11.33 1.53
N THR A 24 -15.00 10.26 1.64
CA THR A 24 -15.80 10.03 2.85
C THR A 24 -14.88 9.81 4.05
N ILE A 25 -15.18 10.46 5.17
CA ILE A 25 -14.44 10.36 6.44
C ILE A 25 -15.25 9.54 7.44
N LEU A 26 -14.58 8.62 8.14
CA LEU A 26 -15.14 7.82 9.24
C LEU A 26 -14.16 7.77 10.41
N PRO A 27 -14.62 7.53 11.65
CA PRO A 27 -13.72 7.12 12.72
C PRO A 27 -13.15 5.72 12.41
N SER A 28 -11.91 5.47 12.82
CA SER A 28 -11.23 4.18 12.62
C SER A 28 -11.95 2.96 13.23
N ASN A 29 -12.80 3.19 14.23
CA ASN A 29 -13.63 2.16 14.87
C ASN A 29 -14.99 1.92 14.18
N ALA A 30 -15.24 2.55 13.03
CA ALA A 30 -16.47 2.33 12.27
C ALA A 30 -16.62 0.83 11.89
N PRO A 31 -17.86 0.31 11.82
CA PRO A 31 -18.08 -1.09 11.42
C PRO A 31 -17.44 -1.41 10.08
N VAL A 32 -16.74 -2.54 9.98
CA VAL A 32 -16.04 -2.97 8.75
C VAL A 32 -16.96 -2.98 7.54
N GLY A 33 -18.22 -3.44 7.69
CA GLY A 33 -19.20 -3.42 6.60
C GLY A 33 -19.50 -2.01 6.05
N LYS A 34 -19.44 -0.97 6.90
CA LYS A 34 -19.60 0.43 6.46
C LYS A 34 -18.38 0.91 5.67
N ILE A 35 -17.18 0.54 6.12
CA ILE A 35 -15.92 0.84 5.44
C ILE A 35 -15.92 0.18 4.05
N LEU A 36 -16.25 -1.11 3.98
CA LEU A 36 -16.34 -1.86 2.72
C LEU A 36 -17.39 -1.26 1.77
N ALA A 37 -18.55 -0.85 2.28
CA ALA A 37 -19.58 -0.21 1.45
C ALA A 37 -19.09 1.11 0.82
N ILE A 38 -18.26 1.89 1.53
CA ILE A 38 -17.66 3.12 1.00
C ILE A 38 -16.56 2.79 -0.02
N LEU A 39 -15.70 1.81 0.27
CA LEU A 39 -14.68 1.36 -0.68
C LEU A 39 -15.32 0.85 -1.99
N GLU A 40 -16.39 0.05 -1.89
CA GLU A 40 -17.17 -0.38 -3.05
C GLU A 40 -17.75 0.81 -3.80
N ARG A 41 -18.33 1.80 -3.10
CA ARG A 41 -18.98 2.96 -3.72
C ARG A 41 -17.98 3.92 -4.38
N ASP A 42 -16.94 4.32 -3.65
CA ASP A 42 -16.09 5.48 -3.92
C ASP A 42 -14.63 5.13 -4.20
N GLY A 43 -14.19 3.92 -3.84
CA GLY A 43 -12.82 3.46 -4.04
C GLY A 43 -11.83 3.95 -2.99
N GLY A 44 -12.26 4.79 -2.04
CA GLY A 44 -11.41 5.33 -0.99
C GLY A 44 -12.20 5.86 0.20
N VAL A 45 -11.60 5.82 1.39
CA VAL A 45 -12.17 6.30 2.65
C VAL A 45 -11.04 6.78 3.58
N ILE A 46 -11.26 7.91 4.25
CA ILE A 46 -10.37 8.39 5.31
C ILE A 46 -10.88 7.86 6.65
N LEU A 47 -9.96 7.29 7.43
CA LEU A 47 -10.18 6.82 8.79
C LEU A 47 -9.45 7.73 9.78
N GLU A 48 -10.20 8.51 10.55
CA GLU A 48 -9.66 9.37 11.60
C GLU A 48 -9.26 8.56 12.83
N ASN A 49 -8.23 9.03 13.55
CA ASN A 49 -7.70 8.38 14.75
C ASN A 49 -7.34 6.91 14.48
N PHE A 50 -6.68 6.64 13.35
CA PHE A 50 -6.30 5.29 12.94
C PHE A 50 -5.12 4.77 13.77
N VAL A 51 -4.16 5.64 14.08
CA VAL A 51 -3.09 5.43 15.06
C VAL A 51 -3.02 6.62 16.01
N ASP A 52 -2.50 6.39 17.21
CA ASP A 52 -2.33 7.46 18.20
C ASP A 52 -0.97 8.17 18.10
N ALA A 53 -0.81 9.26 18.87
CA ALA A 53 0.40 10.07 18.86
C ALA A 53 1.63 9.33 19.44
N GLU A 54 1.43 8.36 20.32
CA GLU A 54 2.51 7.53 20.87
C GLU A 54 3.00 6.53 19.82
N GLU A 55 2.09 5.91 19.08
CA GLU A 55 2.40 5.07 17.92
C GLU A 55 3.19 5.85 16.87
N LEU A 56 2.75 7.06 16.48
CA LEU A 56 3.49 7.89 15.52
C LEU A 56 4.92 8.21 16.01
N LYS A 57 5.05 8.60 17.27
CA LYS A 57 6.37 8.88 17.87
C LYS A 57 7.27 7.65 17.87
N ASN A 58 6.71 6.47 18.13
CA ASN A 58 7.45 5.22 18.08
C ASN A 58 7.86 4.87 16.65
N ILE A 59 7.00 5.09 15.65
CA ILE A 59 7.31 4.89 14.23
C ILE A 59 8.49 5.78 13.82
N ASP A 60 8.43 7.08 14.12
CA ASP A 60 9.50 8.02 13.78
C ASP A 60 10.85 7.59 14.38
N LYS A 61 10.85 7.26 15.68
CA LYS A 61 12.03 6.80 16.39
C LYS A 61 12.60 5.51 15.77
N GLU A 62 11.75 4.52 15.51
CA GLU A 62 12.18 3.22 14.98
C GLU A 62 12.70 3.31 13.54
N ILE A 63 12.09 4.18 12.72
CA ILE A 63 12.60 4.48 11.37
C ILE A 63 13.98 5.14 11.48
N GLU A 64 14.13 6.17 12.32
CA GLU A 64 15.40 6.88 12.49
C GLU A 64 16.52 5.93 12.96
N GLU A 65 16.26 5.10 13.97
CA GLU A 65 17.23 4.14 14.51
C GLU A 65 17.63 3.03 13.51
N SER A 66 16.73 2.70 12.58
CA SER A 66 16.95 1.62 11.61
C SER A 66 17.44 2.09 10.24
N THR A 67 17.34 3.39 9.94
CA THR A 67 17.79 3.99 8.68
C THR A 67 19.29 4.19 8.71
N LYS A 68 19.99 3.57 7.75
CA LYS A 68 21.43 3.72 7.56
C LYS A 68 21.71 4.76 6.47
N GLU A 69 22.95 5.21 6.41
CA GLU A 69 23.43 6.03 5.29
C GLU A 69 23.18 5.28 3.97
N GLY A 70 22.45 5.90 3.04
CA GLY A 70 22.03 5.26 1.79
C GLY A 70 20.61 4.68 1.77
N ASP A 71 19.92 4.58 2.91
CA ASP A 71 18.53 4.09 2.97
C ASP A 71 17.49 5.17 2.64
N ASP A 72 17.82 6.45 2.87
CA ASP A 72 16.97 7.63 2.61
C ASP A 72 17.45 8.35 1.33
N GLN A 73 17.43 7.63 0.20
CA GLN A 73 17.96 8.10 -1.09
C GLN A 73 16.83 8.38 -2.09
N PRO A 74 17.11 9.13 -3.16
CA PRO A 74 16.23 9.20 -4.32
C PRO A 74 15.91 7.77 -4.82
N HIS A 75 14.64 7.49 -5.07
CA HIS A 75 14.16 6.17 -5.49
C HIS A 75 14.63 5.88 -6.92
N THR A 76 15.27 4.73 -7.14
CA THR A 76 15.66 4.29 -8.50
C THR A 76 14.69 3.25 -9.07
N GLY A 77 13.93 2.56 -8.20
CA GLY A 77 12.92 1.59 -8.60
C GLY A 77 11.56 2.17 -8.97
N PHE A 78 11.28 3.42 -8.58
CA PHE A 78 9.99 4.08 -8.78
C PHE A 78 10.14 5.42 -9.51
N PRO A 79 10.46 5.43 -10.81
CA PRO A 79 10.72 6.66 -11.57
C PRO A 79 9.54 7.66 -11.62
N GLN A 80 8.36 7.26 -11.13
CA GLN A 80 7.17 8.11 -10.98
C GLN A 80 7.14 8.93 -9.69
N ILE A 81 7.93 8.55 -8.68
CA ILE A 81 8.07 9.36 -7.48
C ILE A 81 9.02 10.53 -7.83
N PRO A 82 8.78 11.76 -7.34
CA PRO A 82 9.69 12.88 -7.61
C PRO A 82 10.92 12.85 -6.72
N THR A 83 12.08 13.33 -7.20
CA THR A 83 13.35 13.33 -6.46
C THR A 83 13.33 14.07 -5.11
N GLU A 84 12.42 15.01 -4.93
CA GLU A 84 12.15 15.73 -3.68
C GLU A 84 11.43 14.87 -2.63
N THR A 85 10.94 13.69 -3.03
CA THR A 85 10.36 12.68 -2.15
C THR A 85 11.39 11.59 -1.89
N ARG A 86 11.83 11.52 -0.63
CA ARG A 86 12.67 10.42 -0.18
C ARG A 86 11.81 9.27 0.31
N VAL A 87 12.30 8.06 0.11
CA VAL A 87 11.55 6.83 0.40
C VAL A 87 12.40 5.94 1.29
N VAL A 88 11.84 5.54 2.43
CA VAL A 88 12.42 4.47 3.27
C VAL A 88 11.59 3.22 3.06
N SER A 89 12.16 2.20 2.42
CA SER A 89 11.48 0.93 2.10
C SER A 89 11.64 -0.11 3.22
N GLY A 90 10.95 -1.25 3.09
CA GLY A 90 11.00 -2.37 4.05
C GLY A 90 10.46 -2.00 5.41
N LEU A 91 9.44 -1.14 5.46
CA LEU A 91 9.02 -0.44 6.68
C LEU A 91 8.61 -1.39 7.81
N VAL A 92 7.93 -2.50 7.53
CA VAL A 92 7.58 -3.51 8.56
C VAL A 92 8.81 -4.24 9.12
N GLY A 93 9.92 -4.25 8.38
CA GLY A 93 11.21 -4.75 8.87
C GLY A 93 11.99 -3.70 9.67
N ARG A 94 11.61 -2.42 9.59
CA ARG A 94 12.28 -1.27 10.23
C ARG A 94 11.58 -0.80 11.50
N SER A 95 10.25 -0.81 11.50
CA SER A 95 9.42 -0.42 12.64
C SER A 95 8.54 -1.58 13.10
N LYS A 96 8.72 -1.99 14.36
CA LYS A 96 7.85 -2.98 15.01
C LYS A 96 6.45 -2.42 15.22
N THR A 97 6.33 -1.10 15.39
CA THR A 97 5.05 -0.41 15.53
C THR A 97 4.27 -0.50 14.21
N VAL A 98 4.90 -0.19 13.07
CA VAL A 98 4.28 -0.39 11.75
C VAL A 98 3.94 -1.86 11.49
N ALA A 99 4.82 -2.80 11.89
CA ALA A 99 4.51 -4.23 11.78
C ALA A 99 3.23 -4.60 12.56
N GLY A 100 3.09 -4.11 13.80
CA GLY A 100 1.89 -4.32 14.63
C GLY A 100 0.63 -3.72 14.00
N ILE A 101 0.71 -2.48 13.49
CA ILE A 101 -0.40 -1.83 12.78
C ILE A 101 -0.80 -2.63 11.54
N CYS A 102 0.18 -3.09 10.76
CA CYS A 102 -0.04 -3.94 9.59
C CYS A 102 -0.82 -5.20 9.96
N GLU A 103 -0.62 -5.77 11.15
CA GLU A 103 -1.33 -6.94 11.66
C GLU A 103 -2.66 -6.62 12.35
N GLY A 104 -3.02 -5.35 12.48
CA GLY A 104 -4.23 -4.88 13.15
C GLY A 104 -5.51 -5.55 12.66
N SER A 105 -6.50 -5.67 13.55
CA SER A 105 -7.77 -6.35 13.29
C SER A 105 -8.52 -5.77 12.09
N LEU A 106 -8.59 -4.44 12.00
CA LEU A 106 -9.26 -3.75 10.89
C LEU A 106 -8.60 -4.08 9.53
N LEU A 107 -7.29 -3.90 9.38
CA LEU A 107 -6.59 -4.24 8.12
C LEU A 107 -6.69 -5.73 7.79
N THR A 108 -6.78 -6.58 8.81
CA THR A 108 -7.01 -8.01 8.62
C THR A 108 -8.38 -8.28 8.02
N SER A 109 -9.43 -7.72 8.59
CA SER A 109 -10.79 -7.88 8.06
C SER A 109 -10.90 -7.33 6.63
N LEU A 110 -10.29 -6.18 6.33
CA LEU A 110 -10.28 -5.64 4.97
C LEU A 110 -9.55 -6.56 3.98
N ARG A 111 -8.37 -7.07 4.34
CA ARG A 111 -7.63 -8.06 3.54
C ARG A 111 -8.42 -9.33 3.29
N GLU A 112 -9.09 -9.85 4.31
CA GLU A 112 -9.90 -11.06 4.20
C GLU A 112 -11.08 -10.87 3.24
N GLU A 113 -11.77 -9.74 3.33
CA GLU A 113 -12.95 -9.47 2.50
C GLU A 113 -12.62 -9.07 1.05
N ILE A 114 -11.48 -8.39 0.83
CA ILE A 114 -11.14 -7.81 -0.48
C ILE A 114 -10.23 -8.74 -1.30
N LEU A 115 -9.22 -9.33 -0.66
CA LEU A 115 -8.05 -9.92 -1.35
C LEU A 115 -7.86 -11.43 -1.12
N THR A 116 -8.73 -12.09 -0.36
CA THR A 116 -8.66 -13.53 -0.17
C THR A 116 -9.34 -14.26 -1.32
N ASP A 117 -8.62 -15.19 -1.93
CA ASP A 117 -9.17 -16.02 -2.99
C ASP A 117 -9.74 -17.32 -2.41
N HIS A 118 -10.97 -17.62 -2.80
CA HIS A 118 -11.63 -18.89 -2.58
C HIS A 118 -12.00 -19.50 -3.93
N PHE A 119 -11.51 -20.70 -4.21
CA PHE A 119 -11.78 -21.37 -5.47
C PHE A 119 -11.75 -22.88 -5.31
N SER A 120 -12.34 -23.58 -6.27
CA SER A 120 -12.33 -25.04 -6.33
C SER A 120 -11.47 -25.50 -7.50
N ILE A 121 -10.74 -26.60 -7.32
CA ILE A 121 -10.10 -27.32 -8.42
C ILE A 121 -10.74 -28.69 -8.52
N THR A 122 -11.29 -29.01 -9.69
CA THR A 122 -11.82 -30.34 -10.01
C THR A 122 -10.79 -31.15 -10.78
N ARG A 123 -10.51 -32.36 -10.30
CA ARG A 123 -9.66 -33.36 -10.94
C ARG A 123 -10.49 -34.63 -11.11
N GLU A 124 -11.01 -34.84 -12.31
CA GLU A 124 -11.97 -35.91 -12.62
C GLU A 124 -13.19 -35.85 -11.69
N GLN A 125 -13.36 -36.84 -10.80
CA GLN A 125 -14.49 -36.93 -9.87
C GLN A 125 -14.23 -36.26 -8.51
N PHE A 126 -13.03 -35.71 -8.29
CA PHE A 126 -12.64 -35.07 -7.04
C PHE A 126 -12.69 -33.56 -7.17
N THR A 127 -13.26 -32.86 -6.19
CA THR A 127 -13.27 -31.40 -6.12
C THR A 127 -12.76 -30.95 -4.76
N ASP A 128 -11.61 -30.27 -4.77
CA ASP A 128 -10.98 -29.72 -3.58
C ASP A 128 -11.24 -28.22 -3.49
N GLN A 129 -11.41 -27.72 -2.27
CA GLN A 129 -11.56 -26.29 -1.98
C GLN A 129 -10.22 -25.69 -1.55
N TYR A 130 -9.87 -24.55 -2.14
CA TYR A 130 -8.63 -23.84 -1.86
C TYR A 130 -8.91 -22.43 -1.34
N ARG A 131 -7.99 -21.98 -0.50
CA ARG A 131 -7.88 -20.61 -0.01
C ARG A 131 -6.47 -20.10 -0.25
N ILE A 132 -6.36 -18.90 -0.82
CA ILE A 132 -5.08 -18.16 -0.91
C ILE A 132 -5.25 -16.86 -0.13
N ASP A 133 -4.44 -16.72 0.91
CA ASP A 133 -4.39 -15.53 1.75
C ASP A 133 -3.60 -14.40 1.06
N PRO A 134 -3.93 -13.12 1.32
CA PRO A 134 -3.26 -11.98 0.72
C PRO A 134 -1.86 -11.73 1.29
N LEU A 135 -1.09 -10.93 0.56
CA LEU A 135 0.30 -10.56 0.88
C LEU A 135 0.44 -9.05 1.09
N LEU A 136 1.46 -8.66 1.87
CA LEU A 136 1.98 -7.30 1.88
C LEU A 136 2.87 -7.12 0.63
N SER A 137 2.43 -6.33 -0.33
CA SER A 137 3.17 -6.05 -1.57
C SER A 137 4.44 -5.26 -1.29
N ILE A 138 4.29 -4.13 -0.59
CA ILE A 138 5.36 -3.21 -0.27
C ILE A 138 4.97 -2.37 0.94
N SER A 139 5.97 -1.95 1.73
CA SER A 139 5.78 -1.03 2.84
C SER A 139 6.84 0.07 2.83
N MET A 140 6.40 1.33 2.83
CA MET A 140 7.28 2.48 2.61
C MET A 140 6.92 3.67 3.49
N CYS A 141 7.91 4.44 3.89
CA CYS A 141 7.73 5.79 4.41
C CYS A 141 8.11 6.79 3.32
N PHE A 142 7.19 7.70 2.99
CA PHE A 142 7.40 8.80 2.05
C PHE A 142 7.67 10.07 2.85
N ARG A 143 8.81 10.72 2.56
CA ARG A 143 9.22 11.99 3.15
C ARG A 143 9.26 13.04 2.04
N ILE A 144 8.18 13.80 1.93
CA ILE A 144 7.88 14.65 0.77
C ILE A 144 8.27 16.09 1.09
N GLY A 145 9.41 16.52 0.54
CA GLY A 145 9.96 17.84 0.79
C GLY A 145 9.25 18.96 0.05
N THR A 146 9.55 20.19 0.44
CA THR A 146 9.15 21.41 -0.28
C THR A 146 9.56 21.33 -1.75
N GLY A 147 8.65 21.77 -2.64
CA GLY A 147 8.89 21.83 -4.07
C GLY A 147 8.60 20.52 -4.81
N ALA A 148 8.29 19.42 -4.09
CA ALA A 148 7.93 18.16 -4.72
C ALA A 148 6.78 18.37 -5.73
N PRO A 149 6.98 18.09 -7.03
CA PRO A 149 5.94 18.25 -8.02
C PRO A 149 4.84 17.21 -7.80
N ARG A 150 3.63 17.52 -8.26
CA ARG A 150 2.56 16.52 -8.19
C ARG A 150 2.88 15.33 -9.11
N GLN A 151 2.43 14.16 -8.71
CA GLN A 151 2.46 12.98 -9.56
C GLN A 151 1.38 13.08 -10.66
N ALA A 152 1.60 12.38 -11.77
CA ALA A 152 0.53 12.08 -12.70
C ALA A 152 -0.50 11.18 -11.99
N LEU A 153 -1.78 11.35 -12.32
CA LEU A 153 -2.82 10.46 -11.78
C LEU A 153 -2.58 9.06 -12.35
N HIS A 154 -2.52 8.07 -11.47
CA HIS A 154 -2.21 6.69 -11.81
C HIS A 154 -2.99 5.71 -10.92
N ARG A 155 -2.93 4.45 -11.30
CA ARG A 155 -3.42 3.29 -10.55
C ARG A 155 -2.22 2.50 -10.08
N ASP A 156 -2.22 2.04 -8.84
CA ASP A 156 -1.10 1.27 -8.30
C ASP A 156 -1.08 -0.15 -8.87
N ASP A 157 -2.24 -0.76 -9.09
CA ASP A 157 -2.33 -2.13 -9.58
C ASP A 157 -1.95 -2.30 -11.06
N ALA A 158 -1.70 -1.20 -11.77
CA ALA A 158 -1.17 -1.21 -13.13
C ALA A 158 0.18 -1.94 -13.22
N VAL A 159 0.94 -2.01 -12.12
CA VAL A 159 2.21 -2.76 -12.04
C VAL A 159 2.04 -4.26 -12.27
N HIS A 160 0.84 -4.80 -12.02
CA HIS A 160 0.50 -6.21 -12.26
C HIS A 160 -0.18 -6.44 -13.62
N GLY A 161 -0.33 -5.39 -14.45
CA GLY A 161 -0.96 -5.49 -15.77
C GLY A 161 -2.45 -5.90 -15.70
N ILE A 162 -3.16 -5.44 -14.67
CA ILE A 162 -4.57 -5.75 -14.46
C ILE A 162 -5.43 -5.02 -15.49
N ASN A 163 -6.34 -5.77 -16.11
CA ASN A 163 -7.45 -5.19 -16.86
C ASN A 163 -8.68 -5.11 -15.96
N HIS A 164 -9.23 -3.90 -15.80
CA HIS A 164 -10.33 -3.67 -14.87
C HIS A 164 -11.66 -4.18 -15.44
N ASN A 165 -12.31 -5.09 -14.71
CA ASN A 165 -13.63 -5.61 -15.06
C ASN A 165 -14.73 -4.56 -14.83
N VAL A 166 -15.71 -4.51 -15.73
CA VAL A 166 -16.95 -3.75 -15.57
C VAL A 166 -18.13 -4.72 -15.72
N PRO A 167 -19.07 -4.80 -14.76
CA PRO A 167 -19.13 -4.01 -13.53
C PRO A 167 -18.03 -4.38 -12.51
N PHE A 168 -17.64 -3.40 -11.70
CA PHE A 168 -16.69 -3.57 -10.61
C PHE A 168 -17.24 -4.53 -9.55
N ASP A 169 -16.33 -5.30 -8.95
CA ASP A 169 -16.58 -6.21 -7.83
C ASP A 169 -15.41 -6.09 -6.86
N LEU A 170 -15.66 -5.53 -5.66
CA LEU A 170 -14.62 -5.31 -4.66
C LEU A 170 -13.85 -6.60 -4.34
N LYS A 171 -14.52 -7.76 -4.35
CA LYS A 171 -13.90 -9.06 -4.06
C LYS A 171 -12.97 -9.54 -5.16
N LYS A 172 -12.95 -8.89 -6.33
CA LYS A 172 -12.02 -9.18 -7.44
C LYS A 172 -10.90 -8.17 -7.57
N SER A 173 -10.77 -7.23 -6.61
CA SER A 173 -9.71 -6.22 -6.61
C SER A 173 -8.32 -6.84 -6.47
N SER A 174 -7.36 -6.45 -7.29
CA SER A 174 -5.97 -6.92 -7.23
C SER A 174 -5.22 -6.43 -5.99
N GLN A 175 -5.53 -5.20 -5.56
CA GLN A 175 -4.75 -4.46 -4.57
C GLN A 175 -5.61 -3.42 -3.82
N PHE A 176 -5.23 -3.14 -2.58
CA PHE A 176 -5.62 -1.91 -1.88
C PHE A 176 -4.46 -1.43 -1.02
N ALA A 177 -4.47 -0.15 -0.65
CA ALA A 177 -3.44 0.48 0.14
C ALA A 177 -4.00 1.17 1.38
N CYS A 178 -3.15 1.34 2.39
CA CYS A 178 -3.37 2.12 3.60
C CYS A 178 -2.24 3.15 3.72
N LEU A 179 -2.57 4.43 3.67
CA LEU A 179 -1.63 5.55 3.82
C LEU A 179 -1.90 6.28 5.13
N ILE A 180 -1.04 6.05 6.12
CA ILE A 180 -1.13 6.67 7.44
C ILE A 180 -0.31 7.96 7.43
N THR A 181 -0.93 9.10 7.74
CA THR A 181 -0.22 10.39 7.73
C THR A 181 0.52 10.61 9.05
N GLY A 182 1.82 10.91 8.99
CA GLY A 182 2.65 11.23 10.15
C GLY A 182 2.54 12.70 10.59
N CYS A 183 1.97 13.56 9.74
CA CYS A 183 1.76 14.97 10.01
C CYS A 183 0.37 15.42 9.55
N ARG A 184 -0.01 16.67 9.84
CA ARG A 184 -1.16 17.29 9.19
C ARG A 184 -0.90 17.39 7.69
N THR A 185 -1.79 16.82 6.90
CA THR A 185 -1.74 16.80 5.44
C THR A 185 -2.83 17.75 4.93
N THR A 186 -2.43 18.72 4.11
CA THR A 186 -3.30 19.69 3.45
C THR A 186 -3.03 19.67 1.96
N ARG A 187 -3.92 20.26 1.17
CA ARG A 187 -3.70 20.43 -0.26
C ARG A 187 -2.36 21.10 -0.57
N GLU A 188 -2.01 22.18 0.14
CA GLU A 188 -0.81 22.99 -0.11
C GLU A 188 0.48 22.23 0.20
N ASN A 189 0.49 21.36 1.21
CA ASN A 189 1.66 20.51 1.50
C ASN A 189 1.64 19.19 0.72
N GLY A 190 0.76 19.10 -0.28
CA GLY A 190 0.75 18.06 -1.28
C GLY A 190 -0.08 16.84 -0.92
N ALA A 191 -1.21 16.99 -0.22
CA ALA A 191 -2.17 15.90 0.03
C ALA A 191 -2.35 14.98 -1.18
N THR A 192 -2.53 13.68 -0.92
CA THR A 192 -2.80 12.71 -1.97
C THR A 192 -4.04 13.15 -2.76
N MET A 193 -3.87 13.39 -4.04
CA MET A 193 -4.93 13.64 -5.00
C MET A 193 -5.65 12.32 -5.26
N PHE A 194 -6.98 12.36 -5.32
CA PHE A 194 -7.81 11.18 -5.47
C PHE A 194 -9.01 11.48 -6.37
N VAL A 195 -9.45 10.50 -7.16
CA VAL A 195 -10.63 10.62 -8.02
C VAL A 195 -11.69 9.61 -7.55
N PRO A 196 -12.68 10.01 -6.74
CA PRO A 196 -13.72 9.11 -6.25
C PRO A 196 -14.48 8.39 -7.37
N GLY A 197 -14.73 7.09 -7.19
CA GLY A 197 -15.45 6.25 -8.13
C GLY A 197 -14.62 5.77 -9.33
N SER A 198 -13.38 6.22 -9.48
CA SER A 198 -12.53 5.89 -10.62
C SER A 198 -11.98 4.45 -10.63
N HIS A 199 -12.05 3.77 -9.49
CA HIS A 199 -11.76 2.34 -9.34
C HIS A 199 -12.70 1.44 -10.15
N LYS A 200 -13.83 1.98 -10.61
CA LYS A 200 -14.84 1.28 -11.44
C LYS A 200 -14.66 1.48 -12.93
N TRP A 201 -13.73 2.33 -13.35
CA TRP A 201 -13.57 2.66 -14.76
C TRP A 201 -12.71 1.61 -15.46
N ASP A 202 -13.05 1.29 -16.71
CA ASP A 202 -12.18 0.49 -17.58
C ASP A 202 -10.95 1.31 -18.06
N GLU A 203 -10.12 0.70 -18.90
CA GLU A 203 -8.90 1.33 -19.43
C GLU A 203 -9.17 2.46 -20.44
N SER A 204 -10.39 2.58 -20.96
CA SER A 204 -10.72 3.59 -21.98
C SER A 204 -10.94 4.98 -21.39
N ARG A 205 -11.24 5.06 -20.08
CA ARG A 205 -11.54 6.33 -19.40
C ARG A 205 -10.33 6.87 -18.64
N GLN A 206 -9.98 8.11 -18.95
CA GLN A 206 -8.90 8.85 -18.30
C GLN A 206 -9.46 9.81 -17.24
N PRO A 207 -8.73 10.07 -16.14
CA PRO A 207 -9.14 11.03 -15.14
C PRO A 207 -8.92 12.46 -15.64
N ARG A 208 -9.77 13.38 -15.17
CA ARG A 208 -9.60 14.82 -15.38
C ARG A 208 -9.29 15.53 -14.06
N VAL A 209 -8.66 16.69 -14.16
CA VAL A 209 -8.24 17.49 -12.99
C VAL A 209 -9.46 18.00 -12.19
N ASP A 210 -10.56 18.31 -12.87
CA ASP A 210 -11.83 18.75 -12.27
C ASP A 210 -12.60 17.63 -11.53
N GLU A 211 -12.09 16.39 -11.56
CA GLU A 211 -12.64 15.26 -10.80
C GLU A 211 -11.80 14.93 -9.55
N VAL A 212 -10.73 15.70 -9.30
CA VAL A 212 -9.78 15.46 -8.20
C VAL A 212 -10.28 16.07 -6.91
N CYS A 213 -10.22 15.31 -5.82
CA CYS A 213 -10.23 15.81 -4.45
C CYS A 213 -8.91 15.51 -3.73
N PHE A 214 -8.74 16.05 -2.54
CA PHE A 214 -7.51 15.95 -1.75
C PHE A 214 -7.76 15.19 -0.45
N ALA A 215 -6.89 14.24 -0.13
CA ALA A 215 -6.91 13.50 1.13
C ALA A 215 -6.29 14.34 2.27
N GLU A 216 -6.97 15.42 2.65
CA GLU A 216 -6.57 16.26 3.78
C GLU A 216 -6.90 15.55 5.09
N MET A 217 -5.92 15.47 5.99
CA MET A 217 -5.95 14.57 7.14
C MET A 217 -5.12 15.12 8.29
N GLU A 218 -5.59 14.95 9.53
CA GLU A 218 -4.77 15.17 10.72
C GLU A 218 -3.82 13.99 10.95
N ALA A 219 -2.69 14.26 11.63
CA ALA A 219 -1.69 13.25 11.98
C ALA A 219 -2.34 12.03 12.66
N GLY A 220 -1.98 10.83 12.20
CA GLY A 220 -2.51 9.57 12.71
C GLY A 220 -3.79 9.09 12.02
N SER A 221 -4.36 9.87 11.10
CA SER A 221 -5.41 9.39 10.20
C SER A 221 -4.84 8.53 9.07
N ALA A 222 -5.68 7.72 8.45
CA ALA A 222 -5.29 6.88 7.31
C ALA A 222 -6.25 6.98 6.14
N LEU A 223 -5.73 7.09 4.91
CA LEU A 223 -6.49 6.86 3.68
C LEU A 223 -6.40 5.38 3.31
N ILE A 224 -7.54 4.69 3.27
CA ILE A 224 -7.65 3.36 2.65
C ILE A 224 -8.20 3.56 1.24
N PHE A 225 -7.54 3.04 0.21
CA PHE A 225 -8.02 3.16 -1.17
C PHE A 225 -7.69 1.94 -2.04
N MET A 226 -8.49 1.73 -3.08
CA MET A 226 -8.35 0.63 -4.03
C MET A 226 -7.19 0.89 -4.99
N GLY A 227 -6.39 -0.12 -5.31
CA GLY A 227 -5.26 0.00 -6.25
C GLY A 227 -5.68 0.47 -7.64
N SER A 228 -6.93 0.18 -8.03
CA SER A 228 -7.54 0.60 -9.29
C SER A 228 -8.07 2.04 -9.30
N ALA A 229 -8.04 2.75 -8.18
CA ALA A 229 -8.47 4.15 -8.11
C ALA A 229 -7.36 5.07 -8.63
N PHE A 230 -7.74 6.03 -9.48
CA PHE A 230 -6.83 7.08 -9.92
C PHE A 230 -6.49 8.01 -8.77
N HIS A 231 -5.19 8.14 -8.50
CA HIS A 231 -4.65 8.95 -7.43
C HIS A 231 -3.22 9.41 -7.74
N GLY A 232 -2.63 10.22 -6.86
CA GLY A 232 -1.21 10.56 -6.89
C GLY A 232 -0.82 11.59 -5.83
N GLY A 233 0.45 11.66 -5.45
CA GLY A 233 0.96 12.68 -4.54
C GLY A 233 0.74 14.09 -5.08
N GLY A 234 0.19 14.99 -4.26
CA GLY A 234 0.01 16.39 -4.60
C GLY A 234 1.31 17.18 -4.63
N HIS A 235 1.24 18.40 -5.15
CA HIS A 235 2.38 19.32 -5.15
C HIS A 235 2.59 19.89 -3.75
N ASN A 236 3.79 19.76 -3.19
CA ASN A 236 4.13 20.41 -1.94
C ASN A 236 4.69 21.82 -2.21
N SER A 237 3.83 22.84 -2.08
CA SER A 237 4.20 24.25 -2.28
C SER A 237 4.64 24.95 -0.99
N VAL A 238 4.53 24.31 0.18
CA VAL A 238 4.77 24.97 1.47
C VAL A 238 6.27 25.02 1.79
N PRO A 239 6.87 26.23 1.96
CA PRO A 239 8.28 26.38 2.29
C PRO A 239 8.67 25.70 3.61
N ASN A 240 9.83 25.04 3.62
CA ASN A 240 10.39 24.35 4.79
C ASN A 240 9.45 23.29 5.41
N SER A 241 8.53 22.74 4.61
CA SER A 241 7.65 21.66 5.03
C SER A 241 8.21 20.29 4.64
N LEU A 242 7.87 19.30 5.45
CA LEU A 242 8.10 17.88 5.18
C LEU A 242 6.81 17.12 5.46
N ARG A 243 6.14 16.64 4.42
CA ARG A 243 4.96 15.79 4.58
C ARG A 243 5.39 14.33 4.69
N VAL A 244 5.05 13.69 5.80
CA VAL A 244 5.41 12.28 6.07
C VAL A 244 4.18 11.40 5.96
N VAL A 245 4.28 10.32 5.19
CA VAL A 245 3.22 9.33 5.01
C VAL A 245 3.80 7.92 5.05
N HIS A 246 3.19 7.02 5.82
CA HIS A 246 3.56 5.61 5.91
C HIS A 246 2.56 4.77 5.12
N GLY A 247 3.02 4.09 4.08
CA GLY A 247 2.22 3.26 3.20
C GLY A 247 2.36 1.77 3.48
N LEU A 248 1.23 1.08 3.54
CA LEU A 248 1.09 -0.37 3.54
C LEU A 248 0.23 -0.77 2.33
N PHE A 249 0.83 -1.50 1.38
CA PHE A 249 0.16 -1.88 0.13
C PHE A 249 -0.05 -3.39 0.14
N PHE A 250 -1.27 -3.85 -0.10
CA PHE A 250 -1.64 -5.26 -0.03
C PHE A 250 -2.11 -5.76 -1.39
N VAL A 251 -1.72 -6.98 -1.74
CA VAL A 251 -2.08 -7.64 -2.99
C VAL A 251 -2.66 -9.02 -2.74
N ARG A 252 -3.40 -9.56 -3.72
CA ARG A 252 -3.82 -10.97 -3.71
C ARG A 252 -2.60 -11.88 -3.63
N GLY A 253 -2.72 -13.02 -2.94
CA GLY A 253 -1.59 -13.95 -2.77
C GLY A 253 -1.14 -14.67 -4.03
N THR A 254 -1.88 -14.53 -5.13
CA THR A 254 -1.48 -15.01 -6.46
C THR A 254 -0.60 -14.01 -7.22
N LEU A 255 -0.44 -12.78 -6.72
CA LEU A 255 0.31 -11.72 -7.37
C LEU A 255 1.72 -11.59 -6.77
N ARG A 256 2.66 -11.15 -7.60
CA ARG A 256 4.03 -10.85 -7.17
C ARG A 256 4.03 -9.55 -6.34
N GLN A 257 4.66 -9.60 -5.17
CA GLN A 257 4.91 -8.42 -4.34
C GLN A 257 5.84 -7.43 -5.06
N GLU A 258 5.53 -6.14 -4.97
CA GLU A 258 6.34 -5.06 -5.56
C GLU A 258 7.72 -4.92 -4.88
N GLU A 259 7.76 -5.08 -3.56
CA GLU A 259 9.00 -5.18 -2.80
C GLU A 259 9.34 -6.65 -2.57
N ASN A 260 10.58 -7.02 -2.88
CA ASN A 260 11.07 -8.38 -2.61
C ASN A 260 11.30 -8.56 -1.12
N GLN A 261 10.27 -8.98 -0.39
CA GLN A 261 10.28 -9.13 1.06
C GLN A 261 11.35 -10.13 1.55
N PHE A 262 11.68 -11.14 0.74
CA PHE A 262 12.72 -12.13 1.04
C PHE A 262 14.13 -11.52 1.13
N LEU A 263 14.35 -10.38 0.48
CA LEU A 263 15.63 -9.66 0.46
C LEU A 263 15.57 -8.35 1.23
N ALA A 264 14.40 -7.72 1.33
CA ALA A 264 14.21 -6.45 2.02
C ALA A 264 14.33 -6.59 3.55
N ILE A 265 13.99 -7.76 4.10
CA ILE A 265 13.97 -8.00 5.55
C ILE A 265 14.94 -9.14 5.88
N SER A 266 15.86 -8.90 6.82
CA SER A 266 16.84 -9.92 7.17
C SER A 266 16.19 -11.15 7.78
N HIS A 267 16.71 -12.35 7.44
CA HIS A 267 16.25 -13.63 7.99
C HIS A 267 16.18 -13.63 9.52
N LYS A 268 17.15 -12.99 10.19
CA LYS A 268 17.14 -12.82 11.66
C LYS A 268 15.88 -12.11 12.14
N LYS A 269 15.44 -11.05 11.46
CA LYS A 269 14.22 -10.32 11.83
C LYS A 269 12.98 -11.17 11.55
N VAL A 270 12.88 -11.78 10.37
CA VAL A 270 11.74 -12.63 9.98
C VAL A 270 11.49 -13.76 10.99
N LEU A 271 12.54 -14.40 11.50
CA LEU A 271 12.42 -15.46 12.51
C LEU A 271 11.79 -15.00 13.84
N HIS A 272 11.83 -13.70 14.14
CA HIS A 272 11.23 -13.12 15.34
C HIS A 272 9.88 -12.43 15.06
N MET A 273 9.45 -12.38 13.81
CA MET A 273 8.13 -11.90 13.44
C MET A 273 7.06 -12.95 13.73
N SER A 274 5.82 -12.50 13.90
CA SER A 274 4.69 -13.40 14.14
C SER A 274 4.46 -14.34 12.94
N PRO A 275 3.76 -15.47 13.13
CA PRO A 275 3.34 -16.33 12.02
C PRO A 275 2.49 -15.60 10.97
N LYS A 276 1.71 -14.61 11.39
CA LYS A 276 0.85 -13.82 10.50
C LYS A 276 1.67 -12.87 9.64
N MET A 277 2.66 -12.18 10.22
CA MET A 277 3.59 -11.37 9.44
C MET A 277 4.44 -12.21 8.50
N GLN A 278 4.94 -13.37 8.95
CA GLN A 278 5.65 -14.31 8.05
C GLN A 278 4.76 -14.72 6.85
N SER A 279 3.47 -14.95 7.08
CA SER A 279 2.50 -15.20 6.01
C SER A 279 2.33 -14.00 5.08
N LEU A 280 2.15 -12.79 5.62
CA LEU A 280 2.01 -11.56 4.83
C LEU A 280 3.26 -11.27 3.98
N LEU A 281 4.44 -11.62 4.48
CA LEU A 281 5.71 -11.47 3.77
C LEU A 281 5.95 -12.57 2.71
N GLY A 282 5.07 -13.56 2.60
CA GLY A 282 5.16 -14.61 1.57
C GLY A 282 5.97 -15.85 1.98
N TYR A 283 6.36 -16.00 3.25
CA TYR A 283 7.10 -17.18 3.71
C TYR A 283 6.24 -18.42 3.93
N LYS A 284 4.92 -18.23 4.12
CA LYS A 284 3.97 -19.32 4.31
C LYS A 284 3.36 -19.68 2.97
N LYS A 285 3.31 -20.96 2.63
CA LYS A 285 2.53 -21.37 1.46
C LYS A 285 1.02 -21.19 1.73
N PRO A 286 0.21 -20.78 0.74
CA PRO A 286 -1.24 -20.82 0.85
C PRO A 286 -1.78 -22.26 0.74
N GLY A 287 -3.09 -22.45 0.65
CA GLY A 287 -3.69 -23.80 0.49
C GLY A 287 -3.26 -24.50 -0.81
N SER A 288 -2.82 -23.75 -1.82
CA SER A 288 -2.34 -24.25 -3.11
C SER A 288 -0.81 -24.46 -3.13
N ALA A 289 -0.30 -25.06 -4.21
CA ALA A 289 1.13 -25.33 -4.40
C ALA A 289 1.92 -24.10 -4.89
N LEU A 290 1.90 -23.02 -4.09
CA LEU A 290 2.64 -21.78 -4.34
C LEU A 290 3.66 -21.52 -3.23
N GLY A 291 4.81 -20.91 -3.54
CA GLY A 291 5.80 -20.52 -2.53
C GLY A 291 6.48 -21.69 -1.78
N LEU A 292 6.58 -22.86 -2.42
CA LEU A 292 7.21 -24.04 -1.82
C LEU A 292 8.74 -23.89 -1.75
N VAL A 293 9.33 -24.43 -0.68
CA VAL A 293 10.78 -24.68 -0.57
C VAL A 293 10.97 -26.16 -0.21
N ASP A 294 11.85 -26.84 -0.93
CA ASP A 294 12.11 -28.28 -0.75
C ASP A 294 10.83 -29.14 -0.77
N ASN A 295 9.88 -28.79 -1.65
CA ASN A 295 8.53 -29.39 -1.75
C ASN A 295 7.67 -29.28 -0.48
N ARG A 296 7.93 -28.29 0.39
CA ARG A 296 7.22 -28.09 1.66
C ARG A 296 6.83 -26.63 1.86
N ASP A 297 5.97 -26.43 2.85
CA ASP A 297 5.70 -25.11 3.41
C ASP A 297 6.96 -24.59 4.12
N PRO A 298 7.58 -23.49 3.69
CA PRO A 298 8.80 -22.98 4.32
C PRO A 298 8.57 -22.62 5.79
N CYS A 299 7.37 -22.16 6.16
CA CYS A 299 7.02 -21.85 7.54
C CYS A 299 6.93 -23.07 8.47
N SER A 300 6.94 -24.30 7.93
CA SER A 300 6.99 -25.52 8.77
C SER A 300 8.35 -25.69 9.48
N ASP A 301 9.44 -25.18 8.89
CA ASP A 301 10.79 -25.15 9.45
C ASP A 301 11.59 -23.98 8.85
N LEU A 302 11.13 -22.76 9.11
CA LEU A 302 11.72 -21.58 8.48
C LEU A 302 13.19 -21.38 8.91
N LYS A 303 13.51 -21.74 10.15
CA LYS A 303 14.88 -21.68 10.67
C LYS A 303 15.79 -22.65 9.93
N GLY A 304 15.38 -23.90 9.75
CA GLY A 304 16.16 -24.88 9.01
C GLY A 304 16.32 -24.50 7.53
N VAL A 305 15.28 -23.95 6.91
CA VAL A 305 15.37 -23.39 5.54
C VAL A 305 16.48 -22.33 5.45
N PHE A 306 16.50 -21.36 6.36
CA PHE A 306 17.53 -20.33 6.36
C PHE A 306 18.93 -20.84 6.67
N GLN A 307 19.07 -21.89 7.48
CA GLN A 307 20.37 -22.51 7.73
C GLN A 307 20.93 -23.13 6.45
N ARG A 308 20.13 -23.91 5.71
CA ARG A 308 20.53 -24.54 4.45
C ARG A 308 20.90 -23.55 3.34
N LEU A 309 20.31 -22.35 3.33
CA LEU A 309 20.65 -21.31 2.34
C LEU A 309 22.06 -20.71 2.54
N ASN A 310 22.65 -20.87 3.73
CA ASN A 310 23.97 -20.33 4.05
C ASN A 310 25.08 -21.41 4.03
N GLU A 311 24.73 -22.65 3.69
CA GLU A 311 25.65 -23.78 3.45
C GLU A 311 26.15 -23.79 2.01
#